data_AF-A0A8J2KXI6-F1
#
_entry.id   AF-A0A8J2KXI6-F1
#
_cell.length_a   1.000
_cell.length_b   1.000
_cell.length_c   1.000
_cell.angle_alpha   90.00
_cell.angle_beta   90.00
_cell.angle_gamma   90.00
#
_symmetry.space_group_name_H-M   'P 1'
#
loop_
_entity.id
_entity.type
_entity.pdbx_description
1 polymer ?
#
loop_
_entity_poly.entity_id
_entity_poly.type
_entity_poly.pdbx_seq_one_letter_code
_entity_poly.pdbx_strand_id
1 'polypeptide(L)'
;TFGVSGAKWKFAARAAVSTLIASIGGGLVGSVWTLIKPGRIFEVMDIVNPILGALVGVTAGCALYHTVDAFVVGAIGAAVVIVTNPIPDSLRVDDPVGATAVHGIENRDSYMR
;
A
#
# COMPACT_ATOMS: atom_id res chain seq x y z
N THR A 1 -10.79 1.70 24.76
CA THR A 1 -10.11 1.75 23.44
C THR A 1 -8.78 1.05 23.54
N PHE A 2 -8.41 0.22 22.55
CA PHE A 2 -7.17 -0.58 22.52
C PHE A 2 -5.88 0.24 22.72
N GLY A 3 -5.93 1.58 22.56
CA GLY A 3 -4.78 2.47 22.75
C GLY A 3 -4.57 3.07 24.15
N VAL A 4 -5.57 3.04 25.05
CA VAL A 4 -5.49 3.80 26.33
C VAL A 4 -5.43 2.90 27.57
N SER A 5 -5.92 1.66 27.50
CA SER A 5 -5.98 0.79 28.69
C SER A 5 -4.74 -0.10 28.84
N GLY A 6 -4.18 -0.17 30.06
CA GLY A 6 -3.14 -1.13 30.42
C GLY A 6 -1.74 -0.87 29.83
N ALA A 7 -1.31 0.38 29.68
CA ALA A 7 0.00 0.78 29.15
C ALA A 7 0.30 0.36 27.69
N LYS A 8 -0.71 -0.07 26.93
CA LYS A 8 -0.60 -0.48 25.52
C LYS A 8 -0.48 0.68 24.51
N TRP A 9 -0.46 1.92 24.98
CA TRP A 9 -0.29 3.14 24.17
C TRP A 9 1.00 3.13 23.35
N LYS A 10 2.05 2.45 23.83
CA LYS A 10 3.32 2.29 23.11
C LYS A 10 3.16 1.52 21.81
N PHE A 11 2.32 0.48 21.79
CA PHE A 11 2.05 -0.30 20.60
C PHE A 11 1.17 0.47 19.61
N ALA A 12 0.18 1.22 20.11
CA ALA A 12 -0.64 2.09 19.28
C ALA A 12 0.19 3.21 18.63
N ALA A 13 1.09 3.84 19.38
CA ALA A 13 2.01 4.85 18.86
C ALA A 13 2.97 4.25 17.80
N ARG A 14 3.51 3.06 18.05
CA ARG A 14 4.36 2.35 17.07
C ARG A 14 3.60 2.04 15.79
N ALA A 15 2.39 1.50 15.89
CA ALA A 15 1.54 1.21 14.74
C ALA A 15 1.21 2.46 13.92
N ALA A 16 0.93 3.60 14.57
CA ALA A 16 0.70 4.85 13.87
C ALA A 16 1.97 5.31 13.11
N VAL A 17 3.13 5.30 13.78
CA VAL A 17 4.39 5.75 13.19
C VAL A 17 4.84 4.83 12.04
N SER A 18 4.77 3.51 12.21
CA SER A 18 5.13 2.56 11.15
C SER A 18 4.26 2.74 9.92
N THR A 19 2.96 3.01 10.12
CA THR A 19 2.01 3.21 9.03
C THR A 19 2.31 4.48 8.24
N LEU A 20 2.63 5.58 8.92
CA LEU A 20 3.04 6.82 8.25
C LEU A 20 4.34 6.64 7.46
N ILE A 21 5.31 5.94 8.02
CA ILE A 21 6.61 5.70 7.36
C ILE A 21 6.46 4.78 6.15
N ALA A 22 5.63 3.75 6.24
CA ALA A 22 5.28 2.91 5.10
C ALA A 22 4.60 3.72 3.98
N SER A 23 3.64 4.59 4.32
CA SER A 23 2.99 5.49 3.35
C SER A 23 3.97 6.43 2.66
N ILE A 24 4.97 6.95 3.38
CA ILE A 24 6.05 7.76 2.79
C ILE A 24 6.86 6.92 1.80
N GLY A 25 7.19 5.67 2.15
CA GLY A 25 7.85 4.73 1.24
C GLY A 25 7.05 4.48 -0.03
N GLY A 26 5.74 4.24 0.10
CA GLY A 26 4.87 4.03 -1.05
C GLY A 26 4.69 5.26 -1.93
N GLY A 27 4.54 6.44 -1.32
CA GLY A 27 4.44 7.71 -2.04
C GLY A 27 5.72 8.08 -2.79
N LEU A 28 6.89 7.75 -2.22
CA LEU A 28 8.17 7.94 -2.89
C LEU A 28 8.29 7.02 -4.12
N VAL A 29 7.94 5.74 -3.98
CA VAL A 29 7.96 4.77 -5.07
C VAL A 29 6.98 5.20 -6.19
N GLY A 30 5.76 5.62 -5.85
CA GLY A 30 4.79 6.15 -6.82
C GLY A 30 5.30 7.40 -7.53
N SER A 31 5.88 8.36 -6.79
CA SER A 31 6.43 9.60 -7.37
C SER A 31 7.60 9.31 -8.32
N VAL A 32 8.50 8.42 -7.93
CA VAL A 32 9.63 8.00 -8.79
C VAL A 32 9.11 7.29 -10.05
N TRP A 33 8.10 6.45 -9.92
CA TRP A 33 7.48 5.75 -11.05
C TRP A 33 6.87 6.71 -12.07
N THR A 34 6.10 7.70 -11.61
CA THR A 34 5.53 8.76 -12.47
C THR A 34 6.62 9.54 -13.22
N LEU A 35 7.77 9.79 -12.58
CA LEU A 35 8.88 10.51 -13.21
C LEU A 35 9.57 9.71 -14.32
N ILE A 36 9.53 8.38 -14.26
CA ILE A 36 10.15 7.48 -15.24
C ILE A 36 9.20 7.20 -16.43
N LYS A 37 7.87 7.31 -16.23
CA LYS A 37 6.90 7.15 -17.33
C LYS A 37 7.10 8.17 -18.46
N PRO A 38 7.07 7.75 -19.74
CA PRO A 38 7.06 8.67 -20.87
C PRO A 38 5.78 9.53 -20.85
N GLY A 39 5.94 10.85 -20.90
CA GLY A 39 4.83 11.81 -20.85
C GLY A 39 4.76 12.66 -19.58
N ARG A 40 5.44 12.26 -18.49
CA ARG A 40 5.60 13.02 -17.21
C ARG A 40 4.31 13.69 -16.69
N ILE A 41 3.15 13.10 -16.95
CA ILE A 41 1.88 13.61 -16.46
C ILE A 41 1.74 13.12 -15.03
N PHE A 42 1.70 14.04 -14.07
CA PHE A 42 1.42 13.70 -12.68
C PHE A 42 -0.06 13.38 -12.53
N GLU A 43 -0.40 12.11 -12.76
CA GLU A 43 -1.73 11.60 -12.49
C GLU A 43 -1.86 11.29 -10.99
N VAL A 44 -2.95 11.75 -10.39
CA VAL A 44 -3.22 11.56 -8.96
C VAL A 44 -3.23 10.07 -8.60
N MET A 45 -3.75 9.22 -9.49
CA MET A 45 -3.88 7.78 -9.28
C MET A 45 -2.52 7.06 -9.23
N ASP A 46 -1.51 7.54 -9.96
CA ASP A 46 -0.16 6.97 -9.95
C ASP A 46 0.58 7.21 -8.63
N ILE A 47 0.12 8.16 -7.80
CA ILE A 47 0.66 8.41 -6.45
C ILE A 47 -0.23 7.80 -5.38
N VAL A 48 -1.55 7.93 -5.53
CA VAL A 48 -2.52 7.45 -4.53
C VAL A 48 -2.53 5.92 -4.46
N ASN A 49 -2.54 5.22 -5.61
CA ASN A 49 -2.62 3.75 -5.60
C ASN A 49 -1.39 3.10 -4.93
N PRO A 50 -0.14 3.55 -5.18
CA PRO A 50 1.02 3.04 -4.45
C PRO A 50 1.00 3.35 -2.94
N ILE A 51 0.50 4.52 -2.52
CA ILE A 51 0.33 4.84 -1.09
C ILE A 51 -0.68 3.89 -0.43
N LEU A 52 -1.80 3.62 -1.11
CA LEU A 52 -2.80 2.67 -0.61
C LEU A 52 -2.24 1.24 -0.53
N GLY A 53 -1.45 0.81 -1.52
CA GLY A 53 -0.74 -0.47 -1.50
C GLY A 53 0.25 -0.62 -0.36
N ALA A 54 1.01 0.44 -0.08
CA ALA A 54 1.91 0.49 1.07
C ALA A 54 1.14 0.38 2.40
N LEU A 55 -0.02 1.03 2.50
CA LEU A 55 -0.89 0.98 3.67
C LEU A 55 -1.42 -0.42 3.94
N VAL A 56 -1.84 -1.15 2.89
CA VAL A 56 -2.28 -2.54 3.00
C VAL A 56 -1.13 -3.45 3.42
N GLY A 57 0.04 -3.32 2.78
CA GLY A 57 1.22 -4.15 3.08
C GLY A 57 1.72 -4.02 4.53
N VAL A 58 1.67 -2.83 5.12
CA VAL A 58 2.12 -2.61 6.51
C VAL A 58 1.09 -3.05 7.56
N THR A 59 -0.17 -3.25 7.19
CA THR A 59 -1.29 -3.49 8.12
C THR A 59 -1.09 -4.73 9.00
N ALA A 60 -0.53 -5.82 8.45
CA ALA A 60 -0.33 -7.07 9.18
C ALA A 60 0.75 -6.99 10.28
N GLY A 61 1.66 -6.02 10.21
CA GLY A 61 2.83 -5.94 11.10
C GLY A 61 3.10 -4.56 11.71
N CYS A 62 2.15 -3.62 11.64
CA CYS A 62 2.35 -2.23 12.04
C CYS A 62 2.85 -2.07 13.50
N ALA A 63 2.40 -2.91 14.43
CA ALA A 63 2.87 -2.84 15.83
C ALA A 63 4.26 -3.48 16.07
N LEU A 64 4.79 -4.21 15.08
CA LEU A 64 5.98 -5.06 15.20
C LEU A 64 7.17 -4.52 14.41
N TYR A 65 6.93 -3.78 13.32
CA TYR A 65 8.00 -3.27 12.47
C TYR A 65 8.81 -2.14 13.12
N HIS A 66 10.12 -2.13 12.85
CA HIS A 66 10.95 -0.97 13.08
C HIS A 66 10.78 0.06 11.95
N THR A 67 11.27 1.28 12.15
CA THR A 67 11.16 2.39 11.19
C THR A 67 11.62 2.03 9.79
N VAL A 68 12.78 1.38 9.65
CA VAL A 68 13.34 1.02 8.34
C VAL A 68 12.55 -0.12 7.71
N ASP A 69 12.15 -1.12 8.50
CA ASP A 69 11.37 -2.26 8.00
C ASP A 69 10.01 -1.79 7.46
N ALA A 70 9.35 -0.89 8.17
CA ALA A 70 8.07 -0.32 7.74
C ALA A 70 8.20 0.43 6.41
N PHE A 71 9.30 1.17 6.22
CA PHE A 71 9.59 1.85 4.96
C PHE A 71 9.78 0.85 3.80
N VAL A 72 10.56 -0.20 4.02
CA VAL A 72 10.84 -1.23 3.02
C VAL A 72 9.58 -2.01 2.65
N VAL A 73 8.79 -2.43 3.64
CA VAL A 73 7.50 -3.11 3.42
C VAL A 73 6.54 -2.21 2.65
N GLY A 74 6.46 -0.93 2.98
CA GLY A 74 5.67 0.06 2.25
C GLY A 74 6.11 0.22 0.80
N ALA A 75 7.42 0.30 0.56
CA ALA A 75 7.98 0.39 -0.79
C ALA A 75 7.69 -0.88 -1.64
N ILE A 76 7.78 -2.06 -1.03
CA ILE A 76 7.44 -3.33 -1.70
C ILE A 76 5.94 -3.38 -2.05
N GLY A 77 5.06 -3.03 -1.10
CA GLY A 77 3.62 -2.99 -1.33
C GLY A 77 3.24 -2.03 -2.46
N ALA A 78 3.88 -0.86 -2.51
CA ALA A 78 3.73 0.09 -3.60
C ALA A 78 4.23 -0.44 -4.96
N ALA A 79 5.38 -1.10 -4.99
CA ALA A 79 5.93 -1.69 -6.22
C ALA A 79 5.00 -2.77 -6.80
N VAL A 80 4.41 -3.61 -5.94
CA VAL A 80 3.43 -4.63 -6.36
C VAL A 80 2.23 -3.95 -7.02
N VAL A 81 1.66 -2.93 -6.38
CA VAL A 81 0.50 -2.20 -6.95
C VAL A 81 0.83 -1.63 -8.33
N ILE A 82 1.98 -0.98 -8.48
CA ILE A 82 2.41 -0.40 -9.76
C ILE A 82 2.43 -1.45 -10.88
N VAL A 83 2.94 -2.64 -10.59
CA VAL A 83 3.01 -3.74 -11.57
C VAL A 83 1.62 -4.32 -11.86
N THR A 84 0.75 -4.36 -10.86
CA THR A 84 -0.57 -4.99 -10.98
C THR A 84 -1.67 -4.06 -11.47
N ASN A 85 -1.52 -2.74 -11.36
CA ASN A 85 -2.49 -1.73 -11.79
C ASN A 85 -2.95 -1.86 -13.27
N PRO A 86 -2.09 -2.23 -14.25
CA PRO A 86 -2.55 -2.40 -15.64
C PRO A 86 -3.29 -3.73 -15.92
N ILE A 87 -3.32 -4.68 -14.96
CA ILE A 87 -3.90 -6.01 -15.18
C ILE A 87 -5.45 -5.97 -15.25
N PRO A 88 -6.18 -5.27 -14.35
CA PRO A 88 -7.64 -5.15 -14.43
C PRO A 88 -8.14 -4.44 -15.69
N ASP A 89 -7.42 -3.40 -16.15
CA ASP A 89 -7.70 -2.70 -17.41
C ASP A 89 -7.62 -3.65 -18.60
N SER A 90 -6.61 -4.54 -18.62
CA SER A 90 -6.47 -5.58 -19.65
C SER A 90 -7.60 -6.62 -19.61
N LEU A 91 -8.27 -6.78 -18.46
CA LEU A 91 -9.39 -7.71 -18.27
C LEU A 91 -10.76 -7.06 -18.49
N ARG A 92 -10.82 -5.76 -18.85
CA ARG A 92 -12.06 -4.97 -18.96
C ARG A 92 -12.91 -5.00 -17.69
N VAL A 93 -12.25 -5.14 -16.54
CA VAL A 93 -12.87 -5.03 -15.22
C VAL A 93 -12.71 -3.57 -14.81
N ASP A 94 -13.80 -2.80 -14.83
CA ASP A 94 -13.81 -1.43 -14.32
C ASP A 94 -13.57 -1.47 -12.80
N ASP A 95 -12.30 -1.35 -12.40
CA ASP A 95 -11.90 -1.17 -11.01
C ASP A 95 -11.69 0.33 -10.75
N PRO A 96 -12.68 1.03 -10.18
CA PRO A 96 -12.66 2.49 -10.07
C PRO A 96 -11.53 3.03 -9.18
N VAL A 97 -10.82 2.16 -8.44
CA VAL A 97 -9.80 2.52 -7.44
C VAL A 97 -8.54 1.63 -7.48
N GLY A 98 -8.45 0.65 -8.38
CA GLY A 98 -7.37 -0.34 -8.36
C GLY A 98 -7.41 -1.26 -7.11
N ALA A 99 -8.59 -1.41 -6.48
CA ALA A 99 -8.78 -2.20 -5.27
C ALA A 99 -8.44 -3.69 -5.46
N THR A 100 -8.57 -4.21 -6.68
CA THR A 100 -8.21 -5.59 -7.03
C THR A 100 -6.69 -5.82 -6.99
N ALA A 101 -5.88 -4.80 -7.31
CA ALA A 101 -4.43 -4.85 -7.16
C ALA A 101 -4.01 -4.87 -5.67
N VAL A 102 -4.73 -4.16 -4.80
CA VAL A 102 -4.40 -4.07 -3.37
C VAL A 102 -5.03 -5.15 -2.49
N HIS A 103 -6.23 -5.64 -2.81
CA HIS A 103 -6.98 -6.63 -2.02
C HIS A 103 -7.38 -7.88 -2.79
N GLY A 104 -7.42 -7.83 -4.14
CA GLY A 104 -7.95 -8.92 -4.98
C GLY A 104 -7.00 -10.10 -5.18
N ILE A 105 -5.68 -9.90 -5.04
CA ILE A 105 -4.68 -10.96 -5.19
C ILE A 105 -4.82 -12.01 -4.06
N GLU A 106 -5.30 -11.61 -2.88
CA GLU A 106 -5.44 -12.50 -1.72
C GLU A 106 -6.73 -13.33 -1.74
N ASN A 107 -7.79 -12.93 -2.46
CA ASN A 107 -9.12 -13.56 -2.38
C ASN A 107 -9.58 -14.32 -3.64
N ARG A 108 -8.65 -14.69 -4.53
CA ARG A 108 -8.98 -15.47 -5.75
C ARG A 108 -9.23 -16.97 -5.54
N ASP A 109 -9.21 -17.46 -4.30
CA ASP A 109 -9.45 -18.88 -3.99
C ASP A 109 -10.90 -19.23 -3.61
N SER A 110 -11.79 -18.24 -3.41
CA SER A 110 -13.12 -18.49 -2.84
C SER A 110 -14.26 -18.66 -3.85
N TYR A 111 -14.04 -18.42 -5.15
CA TYR A 111 -15.11 -18.37 -6.17
C TYR A 111 -15.03 -19.49 -7.23
N MET A 112 -14.13 -20.47 -7.09
CA MET A 112 -14.08 -21.66 -7.96
C MET A 112 -14.62 -22.93 -7.25
N ARG A 113 -15.72 -22.79 -6.51
CA ARG A 113 -16.57 -23.93 -6.13
C ARG A 113 -18.03 -23.58 -6.34
#